data_AF-A0A9D1Z6W7-F1
#
_entry.id   AF-A0A9D1Z6W7-F1
#
_cell.length_a   1.000
_cell.length_b   1.000
_cell.length_c   1.000
_cell.angle_alpha   90.00
_cell.angle_beta   90.00
_cell.angle_gamma   90.00
#
_symmetry.space_group_name_H-M   'P 1'
#
loop_
_entity.id
_entity.type
_entity.pdbx_description
1 polymer ?
#
loop_
_entity_poly.entity_id
_entity_poly.type
_entity_poly.pdbx_seq_one_letter_code
_entity_poly.pdbx_strand_id
1 'polypeptide(L)'
;MKTKETKTAADLSDQVLEDGSSLTAPKFQPPKKKRKWVKRLIAGVVVAAVLAFVLKGCLSGGGQTVAGSAYVAETVSYQDMNVSVSGSGTIEPNASYRLTTLVSGEILEAPFEEGDTVKKGDVLYRIDSSDAQTNIDQAEISVRNAQLSLESAQLSYQELLDNQSDSKDNLRIKATDAGVITKLYIDQGDNVTVGAPIADILDRDHMKLTLSFHAADAAGFFVGQSATIRVDGTGETLSGTVDSISATNSVGPGGTLVRSVTLLVSNPGALSETSTGTASIGAADCAAGGTFSYASSGQIVAKSAGEVVSLTVKEGDRVTKDQVIGSFEETDMATQIENARIGVENAKNAVETAQLSLDNAKKRLEDYTITAPIDGTVIEKNLDVGDNIDGTNMTTSAAGSTTYPAVIYDLSALTFDMSINELDINQIQVGQKVVITSSAVEGRTFTGHVATININGVTTNGATSYPVTISVDDPDGLLPGMNVSAEIIVQESGQALCVPIDAVDRGSDGGATVLVPGEGAIGEDGLTVTDPSKLEQREVTLGRSNDKYVEILSGLAEGDTIIREMTGASSIMDSVVVMG
;
A
#
# COMPACT_ATOMS: atom_id res chain seq x y z
N MET A 1 -26.95 -57.51 7.84
CA MET A 1 -26.39 -58.63 7.04
C MET A 1 -25.09 -58.12 6.44
N LYS A 2 -23.97 -58.38 7.13
CA LYS A 2 -22.95 -59.40 6.84
C LYS A 2 -22.01 -58.97 5.69
N THR A 3 -20.87 -58.34 6.00
CA THR A 3 -19.55 -58.91 6.37
C THR A 3 -18.74 -59.54 5.23
N LYS A 4 -17.55 -58.97 5.00
CA LYS A 4 -16.23 -59.61 4.84
C LYS A 4 -15.19 -58.46 4.93
N GLU A 5 -14.43 -58.24 6.00
CA GLU A 5 -13.34 -59.05 6.62
C GLU A 5 -12.25 -59.49 5.65
N THR A 6 -10.93 -59.55 5.94
CA THR A 6 -9.97 -59.07 6.97
C THR A 6 -8.59 -59.62 6.51
N LYS A 7 -7.49 -59.03 7.01
CA LYS A 7 -6.07 -59.50 7.14
C LYS A 7 -5.10 -58.77 6.22
N THR A 8 -4.13 -57.96 6.69
CA THR A 8 -3.23 -57.99 7.87
C THR A 8 -2.15 -59.08 7.82
N ALA A 9 -0.91 -58.64 7.59
CA ALA A 9 0.35 -59.08 8.20
C ALA A 9 1.32 -57.89 8.00
N ALA A 10 1.85 -57.20 9.02
CA ALA A 10 2.81 -57.66 10.05
C ALA A 10 4.07 -58.23 9.36
N ASP A 11 5.32 -57.87 9.68
CA ASP A 11 5.92 -57.49 10.95
C ASP A 11 7.43 -57.20 10.72
N LEU A 12 8.11 -56.74 11.77
CA LEU A 12 9.55 -56.79 12.09
C LEU A 12 10.38 -55.58 11.66
N SER A 13 10.79 -54.63 12.52
CA SER A 13 11.50 -54.70 13.83
C SER A 13 12.96 -55.15 13.74
N ASP A 14 13.83 -54.19 14.06
CA ASP A 14 14.96 -54.26 15.01
C ASP A 14 16.04 -55.35 14.91
N GLN A 15 17.27 -54.81 14.87
CA GLN A 15 18.41 -55.12 15.74
C GLN A 15 19.31 -56.35 15.49
N VAL A 16 20.60 -55.99 15.38
CA VAL A 16 21.78 -56.56 16.06
C VAL A 16 22.46 -57.79 15.43
N LEU A 17 23.80 -57.74 15.53
CA LEU A 17 24.86 -58.78 15.53
C LEU A 17 25.95 -58.45 14.50
N GLU A 18 27.09 -57.90 14.95
CA GLU A 18 28.23 -58.62 15.56
C GLU A 18 28.94 -59.59 14.60
N ASP A 19 30.12 -59.13 14.18
CA ASP A 19 31.44 -59.77 14.23
C ASP A 19 31.61 -61.30 14.02
N GLY A 20 32.63 -61.61 13.22
CA GLY A 20 33.49 -62.76 13.45
C GLY A 20 33.25 -64.02 12.61
N SER A 21 34.00 -64.18 11.51
CA SER A 21 35.20 -65.05 11.51
C SER A 21 35.68 -65.47 10.10
N SER A 22 36.95 -65.12 9.88
CA SER A 22 37.99 -65.56 8.92
C SER A 22 37.75 -66.77 7.99
N LEU A 23 38.32 -66.67 6.76
CA LEU A 23 39.33 -67.61 6.20
C LEU A 23 39.93 -67.09 4.84
N THR A 24 41.14 -66.52 4.93
CA THR A 24 42.37 -66.68 4.11
C THR A 24 42.43 -66.53 2.56
N ALA A 25 43.50 -65.83 2.12
CA ALA A 25 43.85 -65.28 0.80
C ALA A 25 44.47 -66.22 -0.25
N PRO A 26 44.75 -65.70 -1.48
CA PRO A 26 46.15 -65.65 -1.95
C PRO A 26 46.61 -64.27 -2.49
N LYS A 27 47.95 -64.12 -2.59
CA LYS A 27 48.76 -62.92 -2.93
C LYS A 27 49.20 -62.86 -4.42
N PHE A 28 49.69 -61.67 -4.82
CA PHE A 28 50.83 -61.39 -5.76
C PHE A 28 50.49 -61.45 -7.30
N GLN A 29 50.93 -60.58 -8.24
CA GLN A 29 52.02 -59.58 -8.42
C GLN A 29 51.65 -58.50 -9.49
N PRO A 30 52.36 -57.34 -9.54
CA PRO A 30 52.21 -56.30 -10.57
C PRO A 30 53.12 -56.51 -11.81
N PRO A 31 52.83 -55.91 -12.99
CA PRO A 31 53.71 -56.00 -14.15
C PRO A 31 54.85 -54.94 -14.16
N LYS A 32 56.04 -55.39 -14.61
CA LYS A 32 57.31 -54.65 -14.69
C LYS A 32 57.49 -53.86 -16.01
N LYS A 33 57.90 -52.59 -15.87
CA LYS A 33 58.95 -51.79 -16.57
C LYS A 33 59.42 -52.16 -18.01
N LYS A 34 59.51 -51.15 -18.89
CA LYS A 34 60.64 -50.95 -19.84
C LYS A 34 60.95 -49.46 -20.17
N ARG A 35 62.19 -49.07 -19.84
CA ARG A 35 63.14 -48.10 -20.46
C ARG A 35 62.66 -46.72 -20.98
N LYS A 36 63.03 -45.64 -20.25
CA LYS A 36 63.34 -44.28 -20.81
C LYS A 36 64.54 -43.62 -20.08
N TRP A 37 65.65 -44.33 -19.95
CA TRP A 37 66.90 -43.82 -19.35
C TRP A 37 67.69 -42.82 -20.23
N VAL A 38 67.30 -42.66 -21.51
CA VAL A 38 67.96 -41.75 -22.46
C VAL A 38 67.58 -40.28 -22.23
N LYS A 39 66.40 -40.01 -21.64
CA LYS A 39 65.97 -38.62 -21.34
C LYS A 39 66.63 -38.03 -20.09
N ARG A 40 67.19 -38.86 -19.21
CA ARG A 40 67.92 -38.41 -18.01
C ARG A 40 69.39 -38.08 -18.27
N LEU A 41 69.97 -38.57 -19.37
CA LEU A 41 71.32 -38.22 -19.81
C LEU A 41 71.37 -36.84 -20.49
N ILE A 42 70.31 -36.44 -21.19
CA ILE A 42 70.23 -35.12 -21.86
C ILE A 42 70.00 -34.00 -20.82
N ALA A 43 69.17 -34.24 -19.80
CA ALA A 43 68.98 -33.29 -18.70
C ALA A 43 70.26 -33.08 -17.86
N GLY A 44 71.07 -34.14 -17.65
CA GLY A 44 72.34 -34.05 -16.94
C GLY A 44 73.40 -33.22 -17.67
N VAL A 45 73.45 -33.28 -19.01
CA VAL A 45 74.41 -32.50 -19.82
C VAL A 45 74.03 -31.02 -19.88
N VAL A 46 72.73 -30.68 -19.92
CA VAL A 46 72.28 -29.28 -19.89
C VAL A 46 72.52 -28.64 -18.52
N VAL A 47 72.29 -29.37 -17.42
CA VAL A 47 72.59 -28.88 -16.07
C VAL A 47 74.10 -28.70 -15.84
N ALA A 48 74.94 -29.59 -16.37
CA ALA A 48 76.39 -29.45 -16.30
C ALA A 48 76.91 -28.26 -17.15
N ALA A 49 76.29 -27.97 -18.30
CA ALA A 49 76.63 -26.82 -19.13
C ALA A 49 76.21 -25.48 -18.49
N VAL A 50 75.06 -25.44 -17.80
CA VAL A 50 74.62 -24.25 -17.04
C VAL A 50 75.49 -24.06 -15.78
N LEU A 51 75.85 -25.12 -15.06
CA LEU A 51 76.80 -25.00 -13.94
C LEU A 51 78.19 -24.55 -14.39
N ALA A 52 78.68 -25.00 -15.57
CA ALA A 52 79.96 -24.55 -16.12
C ALA A 52 79.90 -23.09 -16.59
N PHE A 53 78.74 -22.58 -17.02
CA PHE A 53 78.54 -21.17 -17.38
C PHE A 53 78.46 -20.27 -16.14
N VAL A 54 77.80 -20.73 -15.07
CA VAL A 54 77.74 -20.03 -13.77
C VAL A 54 79.10 -20.03 -13.06
N LEU A 55 79.88 -21.11 -13.15
CA LEU A 55 81.22 -21.18 -12.54
C LEU A 55 82.31 -20.41 -13.32
N LYS A 56 82.09 -20.06 -14.60
CA LYS A 56 83.00 -19.19 -15.37
C LYS A 56 82.85 -17.70 -15.08
N GLY A 57 81.75 -17.30 -14.42
CA GLY A 57 81.53 -15.92 -13.94
C GLY A 57 82.12 -15.65 -12.55
N CYS A 58 82.68 -16.66 -11.88
CA CYS A 58 83.08 -16.57 -10.47
C CYS A 58 84.60 -16.73 -10.22
N LEU A 59 85.43 -16.58 -11.25
CA LEU A 59 86.89 -16.52 -11.12
C LEU A 59 87.49 -15.44 -12.05
N SER A 60 87.14 -14.18 -11.79
CA SER A 60 88.00 -13.04 -12.07
C SER A 60 88.19 -12.29 -10.75
N GLY A 61 89.46 -12.11 -10.40
CA GLY A 61 89.95 -11.86 -9.05
C GLY A 61 89.41 -10.61 -8.36
N GLY A 62 89.49 -10.69 -7.04
CA GLY A 62 88.98 -9.72 -6.10
C GLY A 62 89.62 -8.33 -6.20
N GLY A 63 88.76 -7.34 -6.10
CA GLY A 63 88.99 -6.16 -5.29
C GLY A 63 87.86 -6.11 -4.26
N GLN A 64 88.18 -6.29 -2.98
CA GLN A 64 87.28 -5.84 -1.92
C GLN A 64 87.23 -4.32 -2.00
N THR A 65 86.27 -3.77 -2.73
CA THR A 65 85.77 -2.43 -2.45
C THR A 65 84.95 -2.56 -1.18
N VAL A 66 85.49 -2.09 -0.07
CA VAL A 66 84.69 -1.61 1.05
C VAL A 66 83.58 -0.77 0.40
N ALA A 67 82.32 -1.17 0.59
CA ALA A 67 81.20 -0.32 0.23
C ALA A 67 81.34 0.93 1.12
N GLY A 68 82.02 1.95 0.60
CA GLY A 68 81.90 3.28 1.15
C GLY A 68 80.44 3.65 0.99
N SER A 69 79.78 3.99 2.08
CA SER A 69 78.44 4.57 2.03
C SER A 69 78.47 5.67 0.99
N ALA A 70 77.69 5.53 -0.08
CA ALA A 70 77.61 6.55 -1.10
C ALA A 70 76.79 7.69 -0.50
N TYR A 71 77.45 8.77 -0.14
CA TYR A 71 76.79 9.96 0.35
C TYR A 71 76.34 10.82 -0.82
N VAL A 72 75.07 11.23 -0.81
CA VAL A 72 74.50 12.15 -1.82
C VAL A 72 74.19 13.45 -1.12
N ALA A 73 74.70 14.55 -1.67
CA ALA A 73 74.34 15.89 -1.24
C ALA A 73 73.02 16.32 -1.89
N GLU A 74 72.11 16.87 -1.10
CA GLU A 74 70.82 17.38 -1.55
C GLU A 74 70.58 18.75 -0.92
N THR A 75 69.99 19.68 -1.68
CA THR A 75 69.73 21.05 -1.20
C THR A 75 68.34 21.16 -0.61
N VAL A 76 68.25 21.72 0.59
CA VAL A 76 66.97 21.99 1.25
C VAL A 76 66.24 23.11 0.50
N SER A 77 64.99 22.86 0.10
CA SER A 77 64.17 23.81 -0.66
C SER A 77 62.76 23.88 -0.10
N TYR A 78 62.11 25.03 -0.29
CA TYR A 78 60.67 25.13 -0.04
C TYR A 78 59.91 24.33 -1.07
N GLN A 79 59.08 23.40 -0.61
CA GLN A 79 58.18 22.62 -1.45
C GLN A 79 56.78 22.70 -0.89
N ASP A 80 55.79 22.65 -1.78
CA ASP A 80 54.40 22.50 -1.36
C ASP A 80 54.23 21.07 -0.85
N MET A 81 53.85 20.94 0.42
CA MET A 81 53.79 19.65 1.11
C MET A 81 52.38 19.41 1.61
N ASN A 82 51.66 18.53 0.93
CA ASN A 82 50.36 18.09 1.41
C ASN A 82 50.52 16.84 2.25
N VAL A 83 49.84 16.81 3.40
CA VAL A 83 49.64 15.58 4.18
C VAL A 83 48.32 15.01 3.73
N SER A 84 48.37 13.77 3.28
CA SER A 84 47.23 13.09 2.72
C SER A 84 47.08 11.68 3.26
N VAL A 85 45.86 11.18 3.17
CA VAL A 85 45.54 9.79 3.47
C VAL A 85 45.08 9.14 2.17
N SER A 86 45.82 8.14 1.73
CA SER A 86 45.51 7.40 0.51
C SER A 86 44.63 6.18 0.82
N GLY A 87 43.73 5.86 -0.10
CA GLY A 87 43.04 4.59 -0.13
C GLY A 87 42.54 4.24 -1.53
N SER A 88 41.93 3.08 -1.65
CA SER A 88 41.31 2.63 -2.90
C SER A 88 39.86 2.22 -2.66
N GLY A 89 39.08 2.28 -3.73
CA GLY A 89 37.68 1.88 -3.74
C GLY A 89 37.19 1.58 -5.15
N THR A 90 35.95 1.15 -5.25
CA THR A 90 35.27 0.91 -6.53
C THR A 90 34.18 1.96 -6.70
N ILE A 91 34.10 2.58 -7.88
CA ILE A 91 33.06 3.55 -8.22
C ILE A 91 31.69 2.87 -8.21
N GLU A 92 30.75 3.49 -7.52
CA GLU A 92 29.36 3.10 -7.38
C GLU A 92 28.46 4.26 -7.83
N PRO A 93 27.27 3.96 -8.36
CA PRO A 93 26.27 4.98 -8.64
C PRO A 93 25.75 5.58 -7.33
N ASN A 94 25.22 6.81 -7.36
CA ASN A 94 24.59 7.44 -6.20
C ASN A 94 23.46 6.56 -5.62
N ALA A 95 22.68 5.92 -6.50
CA ALA A 95 21.72 4.91 -6.13
C ALA A 95 21.65 3.82 -7.20
N SER A 96 21.46 2.58 -6.77
CA SER A 96 21.14 1.46 -7.66
C SER A 96 19.81 0.86 -7.26
N TYR A 97 18.92 0.65 -8.23
CA TYR A 97 17.70 -0.12 -8.02
C TYR A 97 17.67 -1.33 -8.93
N ARG A 98 17.53 -2.51 -8.32
CA ARG A 98 17.32 -3.76 -9.05
C ARG A 98 15.84 -4.06 -9.07
N LEU A 99 15.27 -4.12 -10.27
CA LEU A 99 13.82 -4.29 -10.43
C LEU A 99 13.38 -5.65 -9.90
N THR A 100 12.24 -5.69 -9.22
CA THR A 100 11.61 -6.91 -8.71
C THR A 100 10.13 -6.84 -9.01
N THR A 101 9.50 -7.99 -9.24
CA THR A 101 8.06 -8.04 -9.56
C THR A 101 7.35 -8.87 -8.51
N LEU A 102 6.13 -8.47 -8.17
CA LEU A 102 5.26 -9.22 -7.25
C LEU A 102 4.31 -10.15 -8.01
N VAL A 103 4.19 -9.96 -9.32
CA VAL A 103 3.29 -10.71 -10.20
C VAL A 103 4.09 -11.51 -11.22
N SER A 104 3.46 -12.60 -11.68
CA SER A 104 4.00 -13.52 -12.68
C SER A 104 3.14 -13.45 -13.95
N GLY A 105 3.75 -13.60 -15.12
CA GLY A 105 3.06 -13.59 -16.41
C GLY A 105 3.99 -13.31 -17.59
N GLU A 106 3.44 -13.31 -18.80
CA GLU A 106 4.19 -12.98 -20.03
C GLU A 106 4.34 -11.47 -20.19
N ILE A 107 5.52 -11.01 -20.60
CA ILE A 107 5.79 -9.59 -20.91
C ILE A 107 5.19 -9.26 -22.28
N LEU A 108 4.22 -8.34 -22.31
CA LEU A 108 3.57 -7.86 -23.53
C LEU A 108 4.29 -6.66 -24.15
N GLU A 109 4.80 -5.75 -23.31
CA GLU A 109 5.50 -4.54 -23.75
C GLU A 109 6.70 -4.24 -22.86
N ALA A 110 7.81 -3.83 -23.48
CA ALA A 110 9.01 -3.33 -22.81
C ALA A 110 9.57 -2.11 -23.60
N PRO A 111 9.02 -0.90 -23.43
CA PRO A 111 9.32 0.26 -24.28
C PRO A 111 10.62 0.99 -23.88
N PHE A 112 11.66 0.26 -23.49
CA PHE A 112 12.97 0.80 -23.12
C PHE A 112 14.08 -0.15 -23.56
N GLU A 113 15.27 0.41 -23.78
CA GLU A 113 16.48 -0.35 -24.08
C GLU A 113 17.60 -0.04 -23.08
N GLU A 114 18.64 -0.87 -23.08
CA GLU A 114 19.84 -0.61 -22.29
C GLU A 114 20.50 0.71 -22.74
N GLY A 115 20.86 1.55 -21.76
CA GLY A 115 21.39 2.89 -21.97
C GLY A 115 20.35 4.01 -22.02
N ASP A 116 19.04 3.69 -22.03
CA ASP A 116 18.00 4.71 -21.99
C ASP A 116 17.91 5.39 -20.61
N THR A 117 17.68 6.70 -20.62
CA THR A 117 17.37 7.46 -19.41
C THR A 117 15.87 7.40 -19.11
N VAL A 118 15.52 6.88 -17.94
CA VAL A 118 14.14 6.74 -17.45
C VAL A 118 13.90 7.67 -16.27
N LYS A 119 12.68 8.18 -16.19
CA LYS A 119 12.20 8.94 -15.04
C LYS A 119 11.36 8.07 -14.14
N LYS A 120 11.30 8.43 -12.86
CA LYS A 120 10.43 7.80 -11.88
C LYS A 120 8.98 7.82 -12.39
N GLY A 121 8.38 6.64 -12.45
CA GLY A 121 7.02 6.41 -12.95
C GLY A 121 6.93 6.04 -14.43
N ASP A 122 8.03 6.11 -15.19
CA ASP A 122 8.03 5.65 -16.58
C ASP A 122 7.77 4.14 -16.64
N VAL A 123 6.98 3.71 -17.62
CA VAL A 123 6.61 2.30 -17.78
C VAL A 123 7.79 1.51 -18.33
N LEU A 124 8.22 0.49 -17.59
CA LEU A 124 9.29 -0.42 -17.99
C LEU A 124 8.73 -1.68 -18.61
N TYR A 125 7.83 -2.37 -17.90
CA TYR A 125 7.24 -3.61 -18.39
C TYR A 125 5.73 -3.60 -18.22
N ARG A 126 5.01 -4.10 -19.23
CA ARG A 126 3.59 -4.44 -19.13
C ARG A 126 3.43 -5.94 -19.23
N ILE A 127 2.89 -6.55 -18.19
CA ILE A 127 2.66 -8.01 -18.11
C ILE A 127 1.21 -8.30 -18.50
N ASP A 128 0.95 -9.48 -19.08
CA ASP A 128 -0.41 -9.94 -19.34
C ASP A 128 -1.23 -10.01 -18.05
N SER A 129 -2.25 -9.18 -17.98
CA SER A 129 -3.13 -9.01 -16.82
C SER A 129 -4.50 -9.67 -16.99
N SER A 130 -4.67 -10.57 -17.97
CA SER A 130 -5.96 -11.21 -18.27
C SER A 130 -6.59 -11.90 -17.04
N ASP A 131 -5.78 -12.56 -16.22
CA ASP A 131 -6.23 -13.18 -14.98
C ASP A 131 -6.65 -12.15 -13.92
N ALA A 132 -5.91 -11.05 -13.79
CA ALA A 132 -6.25 -9.96 -12.88
C ALA A 132 -7.55 -9.25 -13.30
N GLN A 133 -7.74 -9.04 -14.60
CA GLN A 133 -8.97 -8.46 -15.14
C GLN A 133 -10.18 -9.37 -14.87
N THR A 134 -10.04 -10.68 -15.08
CA THR A 134 -11.09 -11.65 -14.75
C THR A 134 -11.47 -11.61 -13.27
N ASN A 135 -10.48 -11.46 -12.38
CA ASN A 135 -10.72 -11.31 -10.94
C ASN A 135 -11.43 -10.00 -10.58
N ILE A 136 -11.12 -8.90 -11.27
CA ILE A 136 -11.83 -7.62 -11.13
C ILE A 136 -13.29 -7.79 -11.55
N ASP A 137 -13.56 -8.38 -12.72
CA ASP A 137 -14.92 -8.58 -13.22
C ASP A 137 -15.75 -9.42 -12.23
N GLN A 138 -15.16 -10.49 -11.67
CA GLN A 138 -15.80 -11.31 -10.64
C GLN A 138 -16.06 -10.55 -9.34
N ALA A 139 -15.14 -9.67 -8.92
CA ALA A 139 -15.31 -8.82 -7.75
C ALA A 139 -16.41 -7.75 -7.99
N GLU A 140 -16.48 -7.16 -9.19
CA GLU A 140 -17.54 -6.22 -9.56
C GLU A 140 -18.92 -6.87 -9.56
N ILE A 141 -19.04 -8.09 -10.07
CA ILE A 141 -20.28 -8.89 -9.99
C ILE A 141 -20.66 -9.13 -8.52
N SER A 142 -19.67 -9.42 -7.67
CA SER A 142 -19.89 -9.64 -6.23
C SER A 142 -20.38 -8.38 -5.53
N VAL A 143 -19.80 -7.21 -5.84
CA VAL A 143 -20.28 -5.90 -5.34
C VAL A 143 -21.71 -5.66 -5.79
N ARG A 144 -22.03 -5.88 -7.06
CA ARG A 144 -23.39 -5.70 -7.59
C ARG A 144 -24.41 -6.60 -6.88
N ASN A 145 -24.08 -7.87 -6.67
CA ASN A 145 -24.95 -8.80 -5.95
C ASN A 145 -25.17 -8.37 -4.49
N ALA A 146 -24.12 -7.90 -3.82
CA ALA A 146 -24.23 -7.39 -2.45
C ALA A 146 -25.09 -6.11 -2.40
N GLN A 147 -24.97 -5.22 -3.38
CA GLN A 147 -25.80 -4.01 -3.48
C GLN A 147 -27.28 -4.34 -3.67
N LEU A 148 -27.60 -5.29 -4.55
CA LEU A 148 -28.98 -5.78 -4.73
C LEU A 148 -29.52 -6.43 -3.44
N SER A 149 -28.67 -7.15 -2.72
CA SER A 149 -29.04 -7.70 -1.41
C SER A 149 -29.32 -6.61 -0.37
N LEU A 150 -28.55 -5.50 -0.40
CA LEU A 150 -28.79 -4.35 0.48
C LEU A 150 -30.10 -3.65 0.13
N GLU A 151 -30.36 -3.43 -1.16
CA GLU A 151 -31.60 -2.81 -1.64
C GLU A 151 -32.82 -3.64 -1.24
N SER A 152 -32.79 -4.97 -1.46
CA SER A 152 -33.89 -5.85 -1.04
C SER A 152 -34.09 -5.85 0.48
N ALA A 153 -33.02 -5.82 1.28
CA ALA A 153 -33.12 -5.70 2.73
C ALA A 153 -33.74 -4.35 3.16
N GLN A 154 -33.35 -3.25 2.52
CA GLN A 154 -33.92 -1.92 2.78
C GLN A 154 -35.40 -1.85 2.44
N LEU A 155 -35.81 -2.41 1.29
CA LEU A 155 -37.22 -2.51 0.91
C LEU A 155 -38.01 -3.30 1.95
N SER A 156 -37.51 -4.45 2.38
CA SER A 156 -38.17 -5.26 3.41
C SER A 156 -38.31 -4.52 4.76
N TYR A 157 -37.30 -3.73 5.12
CA TYR A 157 -37.32 -2.90 6.33
C TYR A 157 -38.36 -1.77 6.21
N GLN A 158 -38.41 -1.11 5.05
CA GLN A 158 -39.38 -0.04 4.78
C GLN A 158 -40.81 -0.57 4.79
N GLU A 159 -41.08 -1.71 4.15
CA GLU A 159 -42.39 -2.36 4.16
C GLU A 159 -42.87 -2.65 5.59
N LEU A 160 -41.98 -3.08 6.49
CA LEU A 160 -42.33 -3.30 7.90
C LEU A 160 -42.66 -2.00 8.65
N LEU A 161 -41.97 -0.89 8.36
CA LEU A 161 -42.28 0.41 8.94
C LEU A 161 -43.64 0.92 8.46
N ASP A 162 -43.93 0.79 7.17
CA ASP A 162 -45.21 1.20 6.58
C ASP A 162 -46.35 0.35 7.18
N ASN A 163 -46.17 -0.97 7.24
CA ASN A 163 -47.13 -1.89 7.87
C ASN A 163 -47.33 -1.57 9.36
N GLN A 164 -46.29 -1.15 10.10
CA GLN A 164 -46.43 -0.76 11.50
C GLN A 164 -47.30 0.50 11.65
N SER A 165 -47.11 1.49 10.78
CA SER A 165 -47.93 2.71 10.78
C SER A 165 -49.39 2.39 10.48
N ASP A 166 -49.64 1.63 9.40
CA ASP A 166 -50.98 1.24 8.99
C ASP A 166 -51.66 0.37 10.05
N SER A 167 -50.91 -0.56 10.66
CA SER A 167 -51.43 -1.38 11.76
C SER A 167 -51.83 -0.49 12.93
N LYS A 168 -50.98 0.43 13.39
CA LYS A 168 -51.30 1.33 14.52
C LYS A 168 -52.56 2.18 14.29
N ASP A 169 -52.77 2.64 13.06
CA ASP A 169 -53.98 3.38 12.70
C ASP A 169 -55.22 2.48 12.61
N ASN A 170 -55.06 1.26 12.10
CA ASN A 170 -56.15 0.30 11.92
C ASN A 170 -56.49 -0.51 13.18
N LEU A 171 -55.63 -0.51 14.21
CA LEU A 171 -55.92 -1.10 15.53
C LEU A 171 -57.09 -0.39 16.23
N ARG A 172 -57.38 0.87 15.88
CA ARG A 172 -58.50 1.64 16.44
C ARG A 172 -59.77 1.44 15.64
N ILE A 173 -60.78 0.85 16.27
CA ILE A 173 -62.11 0.70 15.68
C ILE A 173 -62.83 2.05 15.78
N LYS A 174 -63.12 2.67 14.64
CA LYS A 174 -63.80 3.97 14.54
C LYS A 174 -65.20 3.83 13.97
N ALA A 175 -66.15 4.63 14.46
CA ALA A 175 -67.50 4.69 13.92
C ALA A 175 -67.54 5.34 12.53
N THR A 176 -68.15 4.65 11.56
CA THR A 176 -68.28 5.12 10.16
C THR A 176 -69.15 6.38 10.07
N ASP A 177 -70.21 6.44 10.87
CA ASP A 177 -71.21 7.51 10.88
C ASP A 177 -71.69 7.80 12.32
N ALA A 178 -72.38 8.94 12.49
CA ALA A 178 -73.04 9.27 13.75
C ALA A 178 -74.40 8.56 13.85
N GLY A 179 -74.72 8.02 15.03
CA GLY A 179 -75.99 7.33 15.25
C GLY A 179 -76.02 6.50 16.52
N VAL A 180 -77.01 5.63 16.63
CA VAL A 180 -77.16 4.67 17.72
C VAL A 180 -76.73 3.30 17.22
N ILE A 181 -75.99 2.56 18.05
CA ILE A 181 -75.62 1.17 17.76
C ILE A 181 -76.87 0.30 17.91
N THR A 182 -77.33 -0.30 16.82
CA THR A 182 -78.52 -1.16 16.82
C THR A 182 -78.22 -2.62 17.08
N LYS A 183 -77.03 -3.06 16.65
CA LYS A 183 -76.58 -4.43 16.80
C LYS A 183 -75.07 -4.47 16.91
N LEU A 184 -74.56 -5.22 17.87
CA LEU A 184 -73.14 -5.48 18.06
C LEU A 184 -72.85 -6.94 17.71
N TYR A 185 -71.82 -7.19 16.91
CA TYR A 185 -71.47 -8.53 16.39
C TYR A 185 -70.28 -9.17 17.11
N ILE A 186 -69.55 -8.40 17.92
CA ILE A 186 -68.32 -8.83 18.57
C ILE A 186 -68.34 -8.47 20.06
N ASP A 187 -67.75 -9.34 20.88
CA ASP A 187 -67.51 -9.09 22.30
C ASP A 187 -66.01 -8.85 22.57
N GLN A 188 -65.71 -8.33 23.76
CA GLN A 188 -64.32 -8.17 24.20
C GLN A 188 -63.67 -9.55 24.38
N GLY A 189 -62.47 -9.73 23.81
CA GLY A 189 -61.75 -11.02 23.75
C GLY A 189 -62.05 -11.85 22.50
N ASP A 190 -62.94 -11.40 21.62
CA ASP A 190 -63.17 -12.08 20.34
C ASP A 190 -62.05 -11.79 19.34
N ASN A 191 -61.70 -12.80 18.54
CA ASN A 191 -60.74 -12.67 17.46
C ASN A 191 -61.46 -12.42 16.13
N VAL A 192 -61.20 -11.26 15.54
CA VAL A 192 -61.93 -10.74 14.37
C VAL A 192 -61.02 -10.72 13.15
N THR A 193 -61.58 -10.99 11.97
CA THR A 193 -60.86 -10.91 10.68
C THR A 193 -61.12 -9.59 9.96
N VAL A 194 -60.22 -9.18 9.07
CA VAL A 194 -60.41 -7.98 8.24
C VAL A 194 -61.71 -8.07 7.44
N GLY A 195 -62.50 -7.00 7.46
CA GLY A 195 -63.79 -6.89 6.79
C GLY A 195 -64.97 -7.48 7.56
N ALA A 196 -64.74 -8.11 8.71
CA ALA A 196 -65.84 -8.62 9.53
C ALA A 196 -66.72 -7.49 10.08
N PRO A 197 -68.05 -7.67 10.13
CA PRO A 197 -68.96 -6.69 10.72
C PRO A 197 -68.74 -6.61 12.22
N ILE A 198 -68.59 -5.38 12.74
CA ILE A 198 -68.41 -5.09 14.16
C ILE A 198 -69.73 -4.62 14.77
N ALA A 199 -70.37 -3.62 14.18
CA ALA A 199 -71.63 -3.08 14.67
C ALA A 199 -72.43 -2.42 13.55
N ASP A 200 -73.75 -2.45 13.68
CA ASP A 200 -74.65 -1.67 12.84
C ASP A 200 -74.95 -0.33 13.52
N ILE A 201 -74.74 0.77 12.80
CA ILE A 201 -75.07 2.12 13.22
C ILE A 201 -76.31 2.58 12.45
N LEU A 202 -77.24 3.18 13.18
CA LEU A 202 -78.44 3.77 12.63
C LEU A 202 -78.67 5.18 13.20
N ASP A 203 -78.81 6.18 12.34
CA ASP A 203 -79.30 7.49 12.77
C ASP A 203 -80.80 7.41 13.07
N ARG A 204 -81.15 7.38 14.35
CA ARG A 204 -82.54 7.37 14.82
C ARG A 204 -83.14 8.76 14.96
N ASP A 205 -82.31 9.80 15.02
CA ASP A 205 -82.74 11.17 15.29
C ASP A 205 -83.13 11.90 14.00
N HIS A 206 -82.61 11.46 12.85
CA HIS A 206 -82.92 12.04 11.55
C HIS A 206 -83.34 10.98 10.52
N MET A 207 -84.34 11.33 9.72
CA MET A 207 -84.80 10.53 8.58
C MET A 207 -84.83 11.38 7.32
N LYS A 208 -84.66 10.74 6.17
CA LYS A 208 -84.82 11.33 4.86
C LYS A 208 -86.18 10.93 4.28
N LEU A 209 -86.96 11.90 3.82
CA LEU A 209 -88.22 11.68 3.15
C LEU A 209 -88.07 12.11 1.68
N THR A 210 -88.16 11.15 0.75
CA THR A 210 -88.03 11.44 -0.67
C THR A 210 -89.39 11.62 -1.30
N LEU A 211 -89.66 12.82 -1.81
CA LEU A 211 -90.97 13.20 -2.37
C LEU A 211 -90.83 13.70 -3.79
N SER A 212 -91.87 13.51 -4.59
CA SER A 212 -91.93 14.06 -5.94
C SER A 212 -92.71 15.37 -5.92
N PHE A 213 -92.08 16.45 -6.38
CA PHE A 213 -92.73 17.75 -6.58
C PHE A 213 -92.84 18.05 -8.08
N HIS A 214 -93.81 18.86 -8.50
CA HIS A 214 -93.88 19.29 -9.89
C HIS A 214 -92.60 20.05 -10.28
N ALA A 215 -92.06 19.79 -11.47
CA ALA A 215 -90.78 20.33 -11.91
C ALA A 215 -90.76 21.87 -11.93
N ALA A 216 -91.91 22.51 -12.15
CA ALA A 216 -92.06 23.97 -12.11
C ALA A 216 -91.86 24.55 -10.70
N ASP A 217 -92.44 23.90 -9.68
CA ASP A 217 -92.33 24.33 -8.28
C ASP A 217 -90.95 23.98 -7.72
N ALA A 218 -90.45 22.79 -8.05
CA ALA A 218 -89.13 22.30 -7.62
C ALA A 218 -87.96 23.09 -8.23
N ALA A 219 -88.18 23.85 -9.31
CA ALA A 219 -87.18 24.76 -9.87
C ALA A 219 -86.85 25.94 -8.94
N GLY A 220 -87.78 26.33 -8.06
CA GLY A 220 -87.60 27.40 -7.09
C GLY A 220 -87.05 26.98 -5.73
N PHE A 221 -86.86 25.68 -5.48
CA PHE A 221 -86.38 25.17 -4.20
C PHE A 221 -84.85 25.24 -4.08
N PHE A 222 -84.37 25.44 -2.85
CA PHE A 222 -82.95 25.42 -2.52
C PHE A 222 -82.69 24.52 -1.30
N VAL A 223 -81.49 23.95 -1.23
CA VAL A 223 -81.05 23.12 -0.10
C VAL A 223 -81.04 23.95 1.18
N GLY A 224 -81.59 23.42 2.27
CA GLY A 224 -81.77 24.09 3.55
C GLY A 224 -83.09 24.85 3.72
N GLN A 225 -83.95 24.90 2.69
CA GLN A 225 -85.28 25.49 2.81
C GLN A 225 -86.15 24.70 3.79
N SER A 226 -86.89 25.38 4.67
CA SER A 226 -87.80 24.73 5.61
C SER A 226 -89.00 24.09 4.90
N ALA A 227 -89.34 22.88 5.30
CA ALA A 227 -90.47 22.11 4.82
C ALA A 227 -91.34 21.66 5.99
N THR A 228 -92.66 21.63 5.77
CA THR A 228 -93.62 21.04 6.71
C THR A 228 -94.02 19.67 6.17
N ILE A 229 -93.66 18.63 6.90
CA ILE A 229 -93.93 17.24 6.57
C ILE A 229 -95.15 16.80 7.35
N ARG A 230 -96.11 16.17 6.70
CA ARG A 230 -97.26 15.53 7.33
C ARG A 230 -97.12 14.01 7.18
N VAL A 231 -97.11 13.31 8.30
CA VAL A 231 -96.95 11.85 8.33
C VAL A 231 -98.31 11.21 8.05
N ASP A 232 -98.37 10.32 7.07
CA ASP A 232 -99.58 9.64 6.67
C ASP A 232 -99.97 8.59 7.73
N GLY A 233 -101.25 8.54 8.09
CA GLY A 233 -101.78 7.65 9.13
C GLY A 233 -101.93 8.31 10.51
N THR A 234 -100.95 9.09 10.98
CA THR A 234 -101.03 9.80 12.27
C THR A 234 -101.54 11.24 12.13
N GLY A 235 -101.34 11.87 10.97
CA GLY A 235 -101.73 13.26 10.73
C GLY A 235 -100.83 14.30 11.41
N GLU A 236 -99.75 13.86 12.07
CA GLU A 236 -98.79 14.75 12.75
C GLU A 236 -97.95 15.53 11.74
N THR A 237 -97.66 16.79 12.07
CA THR A 237 -96.80 17.67 11.26
C THR A 237 -95.42 17.79 11.89
N LEU A 238 -94.40 17.39 11.14
CA LEU A 238 -92.99 17.49 11.51
C LEU A 238 -92.30 18.59 10.69
N SER A 239 -91.34 19.26 11.32
CA SER A 239 -90.45 20.21 10.64
C SER A 239 -89.27 19.47 10.01
N GLY A 240 -88.95 19.80 8.76
CA GLY A 240 -87.74 19.33 8.10
C GLY A 240 -87.14 20.40 7.20
N THR A 241 -86.04 20.05 6.55
CA THR A 241 -85.35 20.91 5.60
C THR A 241 -85.06 20.17 4.31
N VAL A 242 -84.91 20.89 3.20
CA VAL A 242 -84.51 20.29 1.93
C VAL A 242 -83.05 19.83 2.00
N ASP A 243 -82.80 18.52 1.92
CA ASP A 243 -81.47 17.89 1.97
C ASP A 243 -80.84 17.86 0.57
N SER A 244 -81.59 17.42 -0.43
CA SER A 244 -81.13 17.36 -1.81
C SER A 244 -82.30 17.43 -2.79
N ILE A 245 -82.02 17.93 -4.00
CA ILE A 245 -83.01 17.99 -5.07
C ILE A 245 -82.39 17.33 -6.30
N SER A 246 -83.09 16.36 -6.89
CA SER A 246 -82.64 15.65 -8.10
C SER A 246 -82.32 16.64 -9.22
N ALA A 247 -81.22 16.44 -9.95
CA ALA A 247 -80.86 17.27 -11.10
C ALA A 247 -81.69 16.95 -12.36
N THR A 248 -82.41 15.82 -12.36
CA THR A 248 -83.18 15.35 -13.51
C THR A 248 -84.68 15.37 -13.21
N ASN A 249 -85.45 15.68 -14.25
CA ASN A 249 -86.90 15.55 -14.23
C ASN A 249 -87.29 14.12 -14.60
N SER A 250 -88.26 13.57 -13.88
CA SER A 250 -88.84 12.26 -14.12
C SER A 250 -90.32 12.39 -14.46
N VAL A 251 -90.89 11.41 -15.15
CA VAL A 251 -92.33 11.38 -15.43
C VAL A 251 -93.04 10.83 -14.20
N GLY A 252 -93.89 11.66 -13.57
CA GLY A 252 -94.65 11.31 -12.38
C GLY A 252 -96.01 10.68 -12.70
N PRO A 253 -96.79 10.34 -11.67
CA PRO A 253 -98.15 9.84 -11.82
C PRO A 253 -99.01 10.82 -12.64
N GLY A 254 -99.67 10.33 -13.69
CA GLY A 254 -100.49 11.18 -14.56
C GLY A 254 -99.74 11.91 -15.69
N GLY A 255 -98.47 11.59 -15.94
CA GLY A 255 -97.71 12.10 -17.08
C GLY A 255 -97.10 13.50 -16.89
N THR A 256 -97.11 14.03 -15.67
CA THR A 256 -96.51 15.32 -15.35
C THR A 256 -95.00 15.19 -15.13
N LEU A 257 -94.25 16.26 -15.44
CA LEU A 257 -92.83 16.33 -15.11
C LEU A 257 -92.70 16.62 -13.60
N VAL A 258 -92.12 15.68 -12.87
CA VAL A 258 -91.83 15.80 -11.44
C VAL A 258 -90.33 15.72 -11.20
N ARG A 259 -89.90 16.26 -10.06
CA ARG A 259 -88.52 16.28 -9.61
C ARG A 259 -88.49 15.77 -8.18
N SER A 260 -87.64 14.78 -7.91
CA SER A 260 -87.51 14.21 -6.56
C SER A 260 -86.76 15.18 -5.65
N VAL A 261 -87.36 15.51 -4.52
CA VAL A 261 -86.81 16.32 -3.44
C VAL A 261 -86.69 15.43 -2.21
N THR A 262 -85.49 15.32 -1.66
CA THR A 262 -85.22 14.62 -0.41
C THR A 262 -85.24 15.65 0.72
N LEU A 263 -86.06 15.41 1.73
CA LEU A 263 -86.16 16.24 2.93
C LEU A 263 -85.48 15.55 4.10
N LEU A 264 -84.65 16.25 4.86
CA LEU A 264 -84.16 15.80 6.16
C LEU A 264 -85.17 16.19 7.23
N VAL A 265 -85.68 15.20 7.96
CA VAL A 265 -86.74 15.32 8.96
C VAL A 265 -86.22 14.83 10.29
N SER A 266 -86.42 15.61 11.36
CA SER A 266 -86.12 15.14 12.72
C SER A 266 -87.16 14.13 13.17
N ASN A 267 -86.71 12.95 13.60
CA ASN A 267 -87.58 11.88 14.05
C ASN A 267 -87.81 11.99 15.56
N PRO A 268 -89.04 12.24 16.04
CA PRO A 268 -89.36 12.27 17.47
C PRO A 268 -89.40 10.86 18.11
N GLY A 269 -89.07 9.80 17.36
CA GLY A 269 -88.95 8.42 17.83
C GLY A 269 -90.07 7.48 17.36
N ALA A 270 -91.06 7.99 16.63
CA ALA A 270 -92.20 7.21 16.14
C ALA A 270 -92.11 6.84 14.64
N LEU A 271 -91.18 7.42 13.88
CA LEU A 271 -91.04 7.18 12.45
C LEU A 271 -90.13 5.98 12.16
N SER A 272 -90.47 5.24 11.10
CA SER A 272 -89.68 4.13 10.55
C SER A 272 -89.82 4.06 9.03
N GLU A 273 -89.12 3.14 8.35
CA GLU A 273 -89.17 3.00 6.89
C GLU A 273 -90.55 2.61 6.33
N THR A 274 -91.43 2.10 7.18
CA THR A 274 -92.83 1.81 6.81
C THR A 274 -93.73 3.05 6.88
N SER A 275 -93.23 4.13 7.47
CA SER A 275 -93.93 5.40 7.51
C SER A 275 -93.92 6.03 6.13
N THR A 276 -95.05 6.62 5.75
CA THR A 276 -95.17 7.45 4.55
C THR A 276 -95.55 8.86 4.96
N GLY A 277 -95.25 9.83 4.11
CA GLY A 277 -95.60 11.20 4.39
C GLY A 277 -95.75 12.02 3.13
N THR A 278 -96.45 13.12 3.28
CA THR A 278 -96.55 14.21 2.32
C THR A 278 -95.80 15.41 2.88
N ALA A 279 -95.31 16.32 2.03
CA ALA A 279 -94.73 17.56 2.53
C ALA A 279 -95.11 18.75 1.68
N SER A 280 -95.11 19.91 2.32
CA SER A 280 -95.30 21.20 1.70
C SER A 280 -94.05 22.06 1.92
N ILE A 281 -93.53 22.61 0.83
CA ILE A 281 -92.36 23.50 0.83
C ILE A 281 -92.86 24.89 0.42
N GLY A 282 -92.97 25.80 1.38
CA GLY A 282 -93.59 27.11 1.16
C GLY A 282 -95.10 26.98 0.89
N ALA A 283 -95.52 27.25 -0.34
CA ALA A 283 -96.92 27.12 -0.78
C ALA A 283 -97.13 25.96 -1.77
N ALA A 284 -96.08 25.19 -2.06
CA ALA A 284 -96.10 24.08 -3.00
C ALA A 284 -96.22 22.75 -2.26
N ASP A 285 -97.27 21.99 -2.56
CA ASP A 285 -97.48 20.65 -2.03
C ASP A 285 -96.82 19.58 -2.92
N CYS A 286 -96.42 18.46 -2.32
CA CYS A 286 -95.86 17.34 -3.06
C CYS A 286 -96.90 16.76 -4.05
N ALA A 287 -96.44 16.42 -5.26
CA ALA A 287 -97.27 15.78 -6.28
C ALA A 287 -97.62 14.32 -5.93
N ALA A 288 -96.73 13.67 -5.18
CA ALA A 288 -96.95 12.34 -4.62
C ALA A 288 -96.27 12.21 -3.26
N GLY A 289 -96.93 11.53 -2.32
CA GLY A 289 -96.34 11.11 -1.06
C GLY A 289 -95.18 10.14 -1.26
N GLY A 290 -94.35 10.01 -0.24
CA GLY A 290 -93.12 9.21 -0.29
C GLY A 290 -92.87 8.47 0.99
N THR A 291 -91.81 7.66 0.98
CA THR A 291 -91.39 6.81 2.10
C THR A 291 -90.25 7.46 2.85
N PHE A 292 -90.23 7.28 4.17
CA PHE A 292 -89.07 7.64 4.98
C PHE A 292 -87.96 6.59 4.83
N SER A 293 -86.71 7.04 4.81
CA SER A 293 -85.51 6.23 4.95
C SER A 293 -84.65 6.81 6.07
N TYR A 294 -83.83 6.03 6.75
CA TYR A 294 -82.94 6.60 7.77
C TYR A 294 -81.95 7.59 7.14
N ALA A 295 -81.58 8.65 7.89
CA ALA A 295 -80.67 9.66 7.36
C ALA A 295 -79.25 9.11 7.13
N SER A 296 -78.83 8.20 8.01
CA SER A 296 -77.64 7.39 7.84
C SER A 296 -77.88 5.99 8.41
N SER A 297 -77.45 4.97 7.68
CA SER A 297 -77.36 3.60 8.14
C SER A 297 -76.09 3.00 7.56
N GLY A 298 -75.26 2.44 8.41
CA GLY A 298 -73.96 1.93 8.02
C GLY A 298 -73.48 0.84 8.95
N GLN A 299 -72.62 -0.02 8.43
CA GLN A 299 -71.96 -1.06 9.21
C GLN A 299 -70.52 -0.65 9.49
N ILE A 300 -70.11 -0.74 10.75
CA ILE A 300 -68.70 -0.65 11.14
C ILE A 300 -68.06 -1.99 10.81
N VAL A 301 -66.99 -1.98 10.03
CA VAL A 301 -66.22 -3.17 9.67
C VAL A 301 -64.81 -3.11 10.23
N ALA A 302 -64.26 -4.26 10.56
CA ALA A 302 -62.88 -4.37 11.05
C ALA A 302 -61.88 -4.04 9.93
N LYS A 303 -60.99 -3.06 10.18
CA LYS A 303 -59.90 -2.71 9.25
C LYS A 303 -58.61 -3.51 9.51
N SER A 304 -58.47 -4.08 10.70
CA SER A 304 -57.38 -4.96 11.08
C SER A 304 -57.94 -6.28 11.62
N ALA A 305 -57.18 -7.36 11.51
CA ALA A 305 -57.46 -8.60 12.22
C ALA A 305 -56.78 -8.57 13.61
N GLY A 306 -57.37 -9.25 14.59
CA GLY A 306 -56.80 -9.40 15.93
C GLY A 306 -57.84 -9.61 17.01
N GLU A 307 -57.36 -9.83 18.24
CA GLU A 307 -58.21 -9.92 19.43
C GLU A 307 -58.66 -8.53 19.88
N VAL A 308 -59.95 -8.40 20.22
CA VAL A 308 -60.54 -7.14 20.68
C VAL A 308 -60.20 -6.93 22.16
N VAL A 309 -59.21 -6.07 22.44
CA VAL A 309 -58.74 -5.79 23.81
C VAL A 309 -59.70 -4.88 24.56
N SER A 310 -60.30 -3.90 23.88
CA SER A 310 -61.24 -2.97 24.51
C SER A 310 -62.42 -2.68 23.60
N LEU A 311 -63.61 -2.65 24.19
CA LEU A 311 -64.84 -2.19 23.56
C LEU A 311 -65.56 -1.28 24.54
N THR A 312 -65.77 -0.02 24.15
CA THR A 312 -66.29 1.04 25.02
C THR A 312 -67.80 1.22 24.86
N VAL A 313 -68.40 0.58 23.85
CA VAL A 313 -69.79 0.79 23.45
C VAL A 313 -70.62 -0.47 23.62
N LYS A 314 -71.91 -0.29 23.91
CA LYS A 314 -72.93 -1.34 23.98
C LYS A 314 -74.08 -1.04 23.03
N GLU A 315 -74.92 -2.03 22.77
CA GLU A 315 -76.14 -1.83 22.00
C GLU A 315 -77.03 -0.76 22.66
N GLY A 316 -77.46 0.23 21.87
CA GLY A 316 -78.22 1.38 22.34
C GLY A 316 -77.38 2.63 22.65
N ASP A 317 -76.05 2.55 22.67
CA ASP A 317 -75.19 3.71 22.87
C ASP A 317 -75.12 4.61 21.63
N ARG A 318 -74.97 5.93 21.87
CA ARG A 318 -74.81 6.94 20.83
C ARG A 318 -73.33 7.14 20.50
N VAL A 319 -73.00 7.12 19.21
CA VAL A 319 -71.65 7.37 18.69
C VAL A 319 -71.64 8.54 17.71
N THR A 320 -70.52 9.25 17.70
CA THR A 320 -70.23 10.32 16.73
C THR A 320 -69.32 9.79 15.62
N LYS A 321 -69.35 10.45 14.47
CA LYS A 321 -68.48 10.09 13.34
C LYS A 321 -67.00 10.12 13.76
N ASP A 322 -66.23 9.11 13.36
CA ASP A 322 -64.82 8.91 13.68
C ASP A 322 -64.50 8.67 15.17
N GLN A 323 -65.52 8.52 16.03
CA GLN A 323 -65.33 8.17 17.43
C GLN A 323 -64.72 6.77 17.55
N VAL A 324 -63.68 6.64 18.38
CA VAL A 324 -63.07 5.35 18.70
C VAL A 324 -63.99 4.59 19.65
N ILE A 325 -64.44 3.41 19.22
CA ILE A 325 -65.37 2.56 19.97
C ILE A 325 -64.68 1.32 20.57
N GLY A 326 -63.48 0.99 20.10
CA GLY A 326 -62.70 -0.12 20.62
C GLY A 326 -61.29 -0.19 20.01
N SER A 327 -60.50 -1.15 20.45
CA SER A 327 -59.14 -1.39 19.97
C SER A 327 -58.78 -2.87 19.92
N PHE A 328 -57.97 -3.24 18.92
CA PHE A 328 -57.34 -4.56 18.81
C PHE A 328 -56.01 -4.63 19.57
N GLU A 329 -55.51 -5.84 19.84
CA GLU A 329 -54.18 -6.09 20.39
C GLU A 329 -53.07 -5.72 19.39
N GLU A 330 -52.00 -5.08 19.88
CA GLU A 330 -50.83 -4.75 19.06
C GLU A 330 -49.99 -6.02 18.81
N THR A 331 -49.78 -6.35 17.54
CA THR A 331 -48.87 -7.46 17.18
C THR A 331 -47.41 -7.04 17.42
N ASP A 332 -46.56 -7.98 17.84
CA ASP A 332 -45.11 -7.73 18.03
C ASP A 332 -44.38 -7.55 16.69
N MET A 333 -44.53 -6.37 16.10
CA MET A 333 -43.81 -5.90 14.92
C MET A 333 -42.42 -5.36 15.28
N ALA A 334 -42.18 -5.01 16.55
CA ALA A 334 -40.93 -4.42 16.99
C ALA A 334 -39.75 -5.40 16.80
N THR A 335 -39.94 -6.66 17.17
CA THR A 335 -38.93 -7.72 16.97
C THR A 335 -38.63 -7.95 15.48
N GLN A 336 -39.65 -7.87 14.61
CA GLN A 336 -39.47 -8.06 13.16
C GLN A 336 -38.71 -6.90 12.51
N ILE A 337 -39.05 -5.67 12.89
CA ILE A 337 -38.36 -4.45 12.44
C ILE A 337 -36.90 -4.48 12.86
N GLU A 338 -36.60 -4.89 14.09
CA GLU A 338 -35.21 -4.98 14.55
C GLU A 338 -34.43 -6.07 13.80
N ASN A 339 -35.02 -7.24 13.55
CA ASN A 339 -34.39 -8.27 12.73
C ASN A 339 -34.14 -7.80 11.29
N ALA A 340 -35.07 -7.05 10.69
CA ALA A 340 -34.89 -6.46 9.37
C ALA A 340 -33.81 -5.37 9.37
N ARG A 341 -33.72 -4.55 10.43
CA ARG A 341 -32.64 -3.56 10.61
C ARG A 341 -31.28 -4.23 10.65
N ILE A 342 -31.15 -5.33 11.42
CA ILE A 342 -29.95 -6.15 11.47
C ILE A 342 -29.65 -6.76 10.09
N GLY A 343 -30.68 -7.18 9.35
CA GLY A 343 -30.56 -7.63 7.96
C GLY A 343 -29.95 -6.59 7.03
N VAL A 344 -30.41 -5.33 7.11
CA VAL A 344 -29.84 -4.19 6.36
C VAL A 344 -28.39 -3.95 6.75
N GLU A 345 -28.06 -4.01 8.04
CA GLU A 345 -26.69 -3.83 8.53
C GLU A 345 -25.75 -4.93 8.02
N ASN A 346 -26.19 -6.19 8.05
CA ASN A 346 -25.44 -7.32 7.49
C ASN A 346 -25.23 -7.19 5.98
N ALA A 347 -26.27 -6.80 5.24
CA ALA A 347 -26.16 -6.58 3.80
C ALA A 347 -25.22 -5.42 3.47
N LYS A 348 -25.22 -4.35 4.28
CA LYS A 348 -24.28 -3.23 4.14
C LYS A 348 -22.83 -3.69 4.37
N ASN A 349 -22.58 -4.49 5.40
CA ASN A 349 -21.26 -5.06 5.64
C ASN A 349 -20.82 -6.00 4.50
N ALA A 350 -21.76 -6.73 3.88
CA ALA A 350 -21.47 -7.52 2.69
C ALA A 350 -21.06 -6.65 1.49
N VAL A 351 -21.67 -5.48 1.29
CA VAL A 351 -21.23 -4.52 0.26
C VAL A 351 -19.82 -4.02 0.54
N GLU A 352 -19.52 -3.67 1.79
CA GLU A 352 -18.19 -3.18 2.17
C GLU A 352 -17.10 -4.23 1.94
N THR A 353 -17.32 -5.47 2.38
CA THR A 353 -16.38 -6.58 2.15
C THR A 353 -16.18 -6.88 0.66
N ALA A 354 -17.24 -6.86 -0.14
CA ALA A 354 -17.13 -7.01 -1.60
C ALA A 354 -16.35 -5.86 -2.23
N GLN A 355 -16.55 -4.62 -1.76
CA GLN A 355 -15.83 -3.45 -2.25
C GLN A 355 -14.34 -3.49 -1.91
N LEU A 356 -13.98 -3.94 -0.71
CA LEU A 356 -12.58 -4.17 -0.32
C LEU A 356 -11.93 -5.25 -1.19
N SER A 357 -12.66 -6.31 -1.53
CA SER A 357 -12.17 -7.34 -2.45
C SER A 357 -11.93 -6.77 -3.85
N LEU A 358 -12.82 -5.90 -4.34
CA LEU A 358 -12.65 -5.21 -5.63
C LEU A 358 -11.44 -4.26 -5.60
N ASP A 359 -11.25 -3.51 -4.52
CA ASP A 359 -10.08 -2.63 -4.35
C ASP A 359 -8.77 -3.41 -4.34
N ASN A 360 -8.73 -4.55 -3.64
CA ASN A 360 -7.58 -5.45 -3.66
C ASN A 360 -7.31 -6.03 -5.06
N ALA A 361 -8.36 -6.40 -5.79
CA ALA A 361 -8.22 -6.87 -7.17
C ALA A 361 -7.67 -5.78 -8.11
N LYS A 362 -8.10 -4.51 -7.92
CA LYS A 362 -7.58 -3.36 -8.67
C LYS A 362 -6.12 -3.05 -8.35
N LYS A 363 -5.73 -3.06 -7.07
CA LYS A 363 -4.33 -2.89 -6.67
C LYS A 363 -3.43 -3.96 -7.29
N ARG A 364 -3.89 -5.22 -7.30
CA ARG A 364 -3.16 -6.30 -7.95
C ARG A 364 -3.02 -6.09 -9.46
N LEU A 365 -3.96 -5.42 -10.12
CA LEU A 365 -3.84 -5.07 -11.55
C LEU A 365 -2.76 -3.99 -11.77
N GLU A 366 -2.63 -3.03 -10.86
CA GLU A 366 -1.58 -2.01 -10.93
C GLU A 366 -0.18 -2.65 -10.90
N ASP A 367 0.00 -3.75 -10.14
CA ASP A 367 1.26 -4.50 -10.08
C ASP A 367 1.69 -5.13 -11.42
N TYR A 368 0.77 -5.29 -12.40
CA TYR A 368 1.10 -5.79 -13.75
C TYR A 368 1.75 -4.73 -14.66
N THR A 369 1.73 -3.46 -14.23
CA THR A 369 2.46 -2.38 -14.90
C THR A 369 3.65 -1.99 -14.04
N ILE A 370 4.83 -2.44 -14.44
CA ILE A 370 6.06 -2.18 -13.70
C ILE A 370 6.62 -0.83 -14.17
N THR A 371 6.79 0.07 -13.22
CA THR A 371 7.30 1.43 -13.46
C THR A 371 8.68 1.62 -12.84
N ALA A 372 9.42 2.60 -13.33
CA ALA A 372 10.72 2.97 -12.78
C ALA A 372 10.57 3.58 -11.37
N PRO A 373 11.23 3.03 -10.34
CA PRO A 373 11.11 3.53 -8.96
C PRO A 373 12.00 4.75 -8.68
N ILE A 374 13.06 4.92 -9.47
CA ILE A 374 14.03 6.02 -9.39
C ILE A 374 14.23 6.64 -10.77
N ASP A 375 14.65 7.91 -10.80
CA ASP A 375 15.21 8.53 -11.99
C ASP A 375 16.61 7.94 -12.22
N GLY A 376 16.95 7.58 -13.47
CA GLY A 376 18.25 6.99 -13.75
C GLY A 376 18.42 6.49 -15.17
N THR A 377 19.52 5.78 -15.41
CA THR A 377 19.80 5.13 -16.70
C THR A 377 19.68 3.62 -16.53
N VAL A 378 19.06 2.95 -17.51
CA VAL A 378 18.95 1.49 -17.55
C VAL A 378 20.31 0.90 -17.90
N ILE A 379 20.86 0.08 -17.02
CA ILE A 379 22.20 -0.54 -17.19
C ILE A 379 22.09 -1.95 -17.75
N GLU A 380 21.12 -2.71 -17.26
CA GLU A 380 20.86 -4.08 -17.70
C GLU A 380 19.37 -4.24 -17.99
N LYS A 381 19.06 -4.91 -19.09
CA LYS A 381 17.73 -5.39 -19.47
C LYS A 381 17.83 -6.89 -19.70
N ASN A 382 17.38 -7.67 -18.73
CA ASN A 382 17.56 -9.13 -18.76
C ASN A 382 16.32 -9.89 -19.29
N LEU A 383 15.21 -9.20 -19.57
CA LEU A 383 13.98 -9.81 -20.07
C LEU A 383 13.44 -9.06 -21.28
N ASP A 384 12.98 -9.81 -22.27
CA ASP A 384 12.41 -9.30 -23.50
C ASP A 384 10.89 -9.53 -23.59
N VAL A 385 10.26 -8.89 -24.59
CA VAL A 385 8.85 -9.13 -24.91
C VAL A 385 8.65 -10.60 -25.30
N GLY A 386 7.68 -11.26 -24.65
CA GLY A 386 7.40 -12.69 -24.79
C GLY A 386 8.07 -13.57 -23.73
N ASP A 387 8.99 -13.04 -22.92
CA ASP A 387 9.51 -13.78 -21.77
C ASP A 387 8.48 -13.85 -20.65
N ASN A 388 8.52 -14.95 -19.90
CA ASN A 388 7.67 -15.13 -18.73
C ASN A 388 8.41 -14.76 -17.44
N ILE A 389 7.82 -13.88 -16.67
CA ILE A 389 8.34 -13.43 -15.37
C ILE A 389 7.67 -14.19 -14.23
N ASP A 390 8.43 -14.48 -13.17
CA ASP A 390 7.91 -15.12 -11.96
C ASP A 390 8.17 -14.21 -10.75
N GLY A 391 7.09 -13.66 -10.19
CA GLY A 391 7.12 -12.79 -9.02
C GLY A 391 7.26 -13.52 -7.68
N THR A 392 7.14 -14.85 -7.66
CA THR A 392 7.29 -15.69 -6.45
C THR A 392 8.64 -16.36 -6.32
N ASN A 393 9.26 -16.68 -7.45
CA ASN A 393 10.63 -17.15 -7.52
C ASN A 393 11.31 -16.35 -8.62
N MET A 394 12.05 -15.33 -8.20
CA MET A 394 13.02 -14.68 -9.06
C MET A 394 13.86 -15.77 -9.71
N THR A 395 13.68 -15.97 -11.02
CA THR A 395 14.02 -17.22 -11.69
C THR A 395 15.46 -17.56 -11.39
N THR A 396 15.67 -18.54 -10.51
CA THR A 396 16.99 -19.10 -10.29
C THR A 396 17.30 -19.84 -11.58
N SER A 397 18.09 -19.20 -12.44
CA SER A 397 18.82 -19.94 -13.45
C SER A 397 19.53 -21.11 -12.76
N ALA A 398 19.76 -22.22 -13.46
CA ALA A 398 20.36 -23.45 -12.92
C ALA A 398 21.76 -23.26 -12.27
N ALA A 399 22.28 -22.02 -12.25
CA ALA A 399 23.51 -21.56 -11.62
C ALA A 399 23.30 -20.72 -10.34
N GLY A 400 22.09 -20.63 -9.78
CA GLY A 400 21.85 -19.93 -8.51
C GLY A 400 21.96 -18.40 -8.58
N SER A 401 21.95 -17.81 -9.78
CA SER A 401 21.96 -16.37 -9.98
C SER A 401 20.54 -15.83 -10.11
N THR A 402 20.16 -14.98 -9.15
CA THR A 402 18.93 -14.19 -9.12
C THR A 402 18.93 -13.22 -10.31
N THR A 403 18.13 -13.50 -11.34
CA THR A 403 18.04 -12.62 -12.53
C THR A 403 17.03 -11.51 -12.27
N TYR A 404 17.48 -10.26 -12.29
CA TYR A 404 16.62 -9.08 -12.14
C TYR A 404 16.12 -8.64 -13.52
N PRO A 405 14.83 -8.35 -13.73
CA PRO A 405 14.28 -7.92 -15.02
C PRO A 405 15.02 -6.73 -15.64
N ALA A 406 15.37 -5.75 -14.80
CA ALA A 406 16.19 -4.62 -15.20
C ALA A 406 16.96 -4.07 -13.99
N VAL A 407 18.07 -3.39 -14.26
CA VAL A 407 18.86 -2.67 -13.25
C VAL A 407 18.98 -1.22 -13.67
N ILE A 408 18.62 -0.29 -12.78
CA ILE A 408 18.63 1.16 -13.04
C ILE A 408 19.60 1.81 -12.07
N TYR A 409 20.52 2.60 -12.60
CA TYR A 409 21.47 3.38 -11.80
C TYR A 409 21.16 4.88 -11.91
N ASP A 410 21.16 5.54 -10.76
CA ASP A 410 21.23 7.00 -10.68
C ASP A 410 22.70 7.43 -10.85
N LEU A 411 23.01 7.95 -12.04
CA LEU A 411 24.34 8.44 -12.42
C LEU A 411 24.50 9.95 -12.18
N SER A 412 23.58 10.60 -11.47
CA SER A 412 23.67 12.05 -11.18
C SER A 412 24.88 12.42 -10.34
N ALA A 413 25.33 11.50 -9.48
CA ALA A 413 26.59 11.56 -8.78
C ALA A 413 27.21 10.16 -8.76
N LEU A 414 28.54 10.08 -8.76
CA LEU A 414 29.26 8.84 -8.52
C LEU A 414 29.92 8.92 -7.15
N THR A 415 29.84 7.83 -6.41
CA THR A 415 30.43 7.70 -5.08
C THR A 415 31.32 6.49 -5.02
N PHE A 416 32.25 6.44 -4.08
CA PHE A 416 32.95 5.19 -3.76
C PHE A 416 33.32 5.18 -2.29
N ASP A 417 33.36 3.98 -1.73
CA ASP A 417 33.81 3.77 -0.37
C ASP A 417 35.30 3.47 -0.33
N MET A 418 36.00 4.24 0.50
CA MET A 418 37.42 4.07 0.79
C MET A 418 37.60 3.60 2.23
N SER A 419 38.34 2.52 2.44
CA SER A 419 38.65 2.02 3.79
C SER A 419 39.85 2.75 4.38
N ILE A 420 39.63 3.55 5.42
CA ILE A 420 40.68 4.30 6.14
C ILE A 420 41.00 3.65 7.48
N ASN A 421 42.28 3.62 7.87
CA ASN A 421 42.72 3.06 9.15
C ASN A 421 42.21 3.88 10.36
N GLU A 422 41.92 3.22 11.48
CA GLU A 422 41.55 3.85 12.77
C GLU A 422 42.55 4.92 13.25
N LEU A 423 43.84 4.80 12.91
CA LEU A 423 44.84 5.82 13.29
C LEU A 423 44.67 7.15 12.54
N ASP A 424 44.16 7.10 11.30
CA ASP A 424 44.09 8.24 10.40
C ASP A 424 42.69 8.88 10.35
N ILE A 425 41.65 8.13 10.77
CA ILE A 425 40.25 8.58 10.69
C ILE A 425 39.98 9.87 11.50
N ASN A 426 40.70 10.08 12.60
CA ASN A 426 40.56 11.27 13.44
C ASN A 426 41.02 12.57 12.73
N GLN A 427 41.80 12.44 11.66
CA GLN A 427 42.31 13.58 10.89
C GLN A 427 41.38 13.94 9.72
N ILE A 428 40.38 13.11 9.41
CA ILE A 428 39.48 13.27 8.28
C ILE A 428 38.18 13.96 8.70
N GLN A 429 37.70 14.88 7.89
CA GLN A 429 36.45 15.60 8.10
C GLN A 429 35.59 15.60 6.83
N VAL A 430 34.27 15.58 7.03
CA VAL A 430 33.30 15.71 5.94
C VAL A 430 33.53 17.05 5.22
N GLY A 431 33.58 17.01 3.88
CA GLY A 431 33.84 18.16 3.01
C GLY A 431 35.31 18.39 2.65
N GLN A 432 36.26 17.58 3.15
CA GLN A 432 37.65 17.65 2.71
C GLN A 432 37.79 17.32 1.22
N LYS A 433 38.73 17.99 0.55
CA LYS A 433 39.02 17.78 -0.87
C LYS A 433 39.79 16.48 -1.06
N VAL A 434 39.36 15.71 -2.04
CA VAL A 434 39.95 14.43 -2.41
C VAL A 434 40.42 14.49 -3.86
N VAL A 435 41.65 14.04 -4.08
CA VAL A 435 42.20 13.84 -5.42
C VAL A 435 42.02 12.38 -5.77
N ILE A 436 41.33 12.11 -6.87
CA ILE A 436 40.97 10.77 -7.31
C ILE A 436 41.73 10.48 -8.60
N THR A 437 42.29 9.28 -8.69
CA THR A 437 43.02 8.77 -9.85
C THR A 437 42.41 7.43 -10.23
N SER A 438 42.28 7.18 -11.53
CA SER A 438 41.83 5.89 -12.04
C SER A 438 42.95 5.29 -12.88
N SER A 439 43.28 4.02 -12.63
CA SER A 439 44.21 3.28 -13.48
C SER A 439 43.66 3.00 -14.87
N ALA A 440 42.34 3.08 -15.05
CA ALA A 440 41.67 2.86 -16.32
C ALA A 440 41.58 4.13 -17.20
N VAL A 441 41.79 5.32 -16.62
CA VAL A 441 41.79 6.60 -17.35
C VAL A 441 43.16 7.25 -17.18
N GLU A 442 44.09 6.94 -18.07
CA GLU A 442 45.47 7.44 -17.99
C GLU A 442 45.54 8.98 -18.09
N GLY A 443 46.31 9.59 -17.20
CA GLY A 443 46.66 11.01 -17.25
C GLY A 443 45.57 12.01 -16.82
N ARG A 444 44.45 11.54 -16.26
CA ARG A 444 43.41 12.41 -15.68
C ARG A 444 43.32 12.25 -14.17
N THR A 445 43.27 13.38 -13.47
CA THR A 445 42.94 13.46 -12.05
C THR A 445 41.52 14.01 -11.92
N PHE A 446 40.73 13.39 -11.07
CA PHE A 446 39.38 13.83 -10.73
C PHE A 446 39.41 14.45 -9.34
N THR A 447 38.51 15.39 -9.08
CA THR A 447 38.33 15.95 -7.74
C THR A 447 37.01 15.48 -7.16
N GLY A 448 37.00 15.26 -5.86
CA GLY A 448 35.80 14.97 -5.10
C GLY A 448 35.90 15.51 -3.69
N HIS A 449 34.88 15.19 -2.91
CA HIS A 449 34.81 15.59 -1.51
C HIS A 449 34.36 14.41 -0.63
N VAL A 450 34.80 14.42 0.63
CA VAL A 450 34.34 13.46 1.62
C VAL A 450 32.86 13.71 1.91
N ALA A 451 32.00 12.78 1.51
CA ALA A 451 30.55 12.92 1.64
C ALA A 451 30.07 12.42 3.01
N THR A 452 30.51 11.25 3.44
CA THR A 452 30.12 10.65 4.73
C THR A 452 31.25 9.83 5.31
N ILE A 453 31.42 9.92 6.63
CA ILE A 453 32.33 9.06 7.38
C ILE A 453 31.46 8.06 8.15
N ASN A 454 31.58 6.78 7.84
CA ASN A 454 30.78 5.76 8.53
C ASN A 454 31.34 5.55 9.94
N ILE A 455 30.48 5.66 10.95
CA ILE A 455 30.86 5.49 12.37
C ILE A 455 31.11 4.00 12.69
N ASN A 456 30.56 3.10 11.89
CA ASN A 456 30.76 1.66 12.07
C ASN A 456 32.05 1.21 11.37
N GLY A 457 33.12 1.05 12.16
CA GLY A 457 34.37 0.45 11.69
C GLY A 457 34.24 -1.04 11.42
N VAL A 458 34.96 -1.51 10.40
CA VAL A 458 35.09 -2.91 10.03
C VAL A 458 36.46 -3.41 10.50
N THR A 459 36.49 -4.40 11.38
CA THR A 459 37.74 -5.03 11.84
C THR A 459 38.02 -6.29 11.04
N THR A 460 39.08 -6.27 10.23
CA THR A 460 39.53 -7.43 9.45
C THR A 460 40.93 -7.82 9.88
N ASN A 461 41.13 -9.08 10.28
CA ASN A 461 42.44 -9.60 10.73
C ASN A 461 43.11 -8.78 11.85
N GLY A 462 42.33 -8.16 12.73
CA GLY A 462 42.84 -7.37 13.86
C GLY A 462 43.21 -5.92 13.54
N ALA A 463 43.01 -5.46 12.30
CA ALA A 463 43.08 -4.05 11.92
C ALA A 463 41.67 -3.49 11.73
N THR A 464 41.36 -2.37 12.41
CA THR A 464 40.08 -1.66 12.28
C THR A 464 40.20 -0.58 11.22
N SER A 465 39.29 -0.60 10.25
CA SER A 465 39.16 0.41 9.21
C SER A 465 37.76 0.98 9.16
N TYR A 466 37.63 2.28 8.97
CA TYR A 466 36.36 2.98 8.81
C TYR A 466 36.12 3.27 7.32
N PRO A 467 35.00 2.82 6.75
CA PRO A 467 34.64 3.17 5.39
C PRO A 467 34.23 4.65 5.32
N VAL A 468 34.88 5.37 4.41
CA VAL A 468 34.63 6.78 4.10
C VAL A 468 34.08 6.87 2.69
N THR A 469 32.87 7.38 2.54
CA THR A 469 32.22 7.57 1.25
C THR A 469 32.66 8.90 0.66
N ILE A 470 33.22 8.85 -0.55
CA ILE A 470 33.69 10.01 -1.30
C ILE A 470 32.75 10.23 -2.48
N SER A 471 32.31 11.47 -2.67
CA SER A 471 31.51 11.89 -3.83
C SER A 471 32.41 12.55 -4.87
N VAL A 472 32.23 12.18 -6.14
CA VAL A 472 33.00 12.71 -7.27
C VAL A 472 32.25 13.90 -7.88
N ASP A 473 32.91 15.06 -7.99
CA ASP A 473 32.26 16.29 -8.45
C ASP A 473 32.06 16.35 -9.97
N ASP A 474 33.04 15.85 -10.73
CA ASP A 474 33.00 15.78 -12.20
C ASP A 474 33.38 14.36 -12.67
N PRO A 475 32.42 13.43 -12.69
CA PRO A 475 32.68 12.03 -13.01
C PRO A 475 32.80 11.74 -14.52
N ASP A 476 32.98 12.74 -15.39
CA ASP A 476 32.98 12.52 -16.85
C ASP A 476 34.07 11.51 -17.28
N GLY A 477 33.64 10.40 -17.87
CA GLY A 477 34.50 9.27 -18.24
C GLY A 477 34.75 8.22 -17.15
N LEU A 478 34.18 8.38 -15.95
CA LEU A 478 34.12 7.33 -14.94
C LEU A 478 32.79 6.58 -15.05
N LEU A 479 32.87 5.26 -14.91
CA LEU A 479 31.73 4.35 -14.93
C LEU A 479 31.65 3.58 -13.61
N PRO A 480 30.44 3.27 -13.12
CA PRO A 480 30.25 2.30 -12.04
C PRO A 480 31.01 0.99 -12.29
N GLY A 481 31.65 0.47 -11.25
CA GLY A 481 32.50 -0.73 -11.29
C GLY A 481 33.98 -0.47 -11.57
N MET A 482 34.39 0.75 -11.90
CA MET A 482 35.81 1.09 -12.08
C MET A 482 36.54 1.19 -10.74
N ASN A 483 37.75 0.63 -10.66
CA ASN A 483 38.61 0.80 -9.49
C ASN A 483 39.29 2.18 -9.54
N VAL A 484 39.30 2.86 -8.41
CA VAL A 484 39.93 4.17 -8.22
C VAL A 484 40.81 4.17 -6.99
N SER A 485 41.87 4.98 -7.06
CA SER A 485 42.74 5.32 -5.94
C SER A 485 42.53 6.78 -5.63
N ALA A 486 42.37 7.11 -4.36
CA ALA A 486 42.09 8.47 -3.96
C ALA A 486 42.91 8.87 -2.74
N GLU A 487 43.16 10.17 -2.67
CA GLU A 487 44.06 10.79 -1.72
C GLU A 487 43.31 11.97 -1.09
N ILE A 488 42.95 11.80 0.18
CA ILE A 488 42.23 12.81 0.97
C ILE A 488 43.26 13.79 1.51
N ILE A 489 43.13 15.07 1.16
CA ILE A 489 44.05 16.11 1.64
C ILE A 489 43.61 16.50 3.06
N VAL A 490 44.36 16.00 4.05
CA VAL A 490 44.09 16.23 5.48
C VAL A 490 44.60 17.59 5.91
N GLN A 491 45.78 17.97 5.41
CA GLN A 491 46.39 19.25 5.72
C GLN A 491 47.13 19.80 4.50
N GLU A 492 46.71 20.98 4.05
CA GLU A 492 47.40 21.74 3.01
C GLU A 492 48.52 22.53 3.70
N SER A 493 49.76 22.04 3.60
CA SER A 493 50.90 22.89 3.91
C SER A 493 51.35 23.53 2.60
N GLY A 494 51.11 24.83 2.48
CA GLY A 494 51.91 25.62 1.54
C GLY A 494 53.40 25.49 1.86
N GLN A 495 54.25 26.07 0.99
CA GLN A 495 55.71 26.15 1.09
C GLN A 495 56.30 25.83 2.48
N ALA A 496 56.66 24.56 2.68
CA ALA A 496 57.35 24.05 3.85
C ALA A 496 58.80 23.75 3.48
N LEU A 497 59.73 23.94 4.43
CA LEU A 497 61.14 23.61 4.22
C LEU A 497 61.30 22.09 4.31
N CYS A 498 61.42 21.42 3.17
CA CYS A 498 61.33 19.97 3.07
C CYS A 498 62.71 19.31 2.95
N VAL A 499 62.89 18.23 3.71
CA VAL A 499 64.05 17.35 3.67
C VAL A 499 63.55 15.92 3.43
N PRO A 500 64.18 15.12 2.57
CA PRO A 500 63.78 13.73 2.38
C PRO A 500 63.82 12.91 3.67
N ILE A 501 62.88 11.99 3.84
CA ILE A 501 62.74 11.22 5.09
C ILE A 501 63.99 10.40 5.43
N ASP A 502 64.71 9.90 4.43
CA ASP A 502 65.93 9.10 4.61
C ASP A 502 67.15 9.92 5.06
N ALA A 503 67.08 11.25 4.94
CA ALA A 503 68.16 12.14 5.37
C ALA A 503 68.05 12.55 6.85
N VAL A 504 66.96 12.15 7.52
CA VAL A 504 66.69 12.48 8.92
C VAL A 504 66.94 11.26 9.80
N ASP A 505 67.93 11.34 10.67
CA ASP A 505 68.17 10.33 11.71
C ASP A 505 67.38 10.69 12.98
N ARG A 506 66.37 9.87 13.30
CA ARG A 506 65.56 9.99 14.52
C ARG A 506 66.22 9.14 15.59
N GLY A 507 67.09 9.75 16.40
CA GLY A 507 67.76 9.08 17.50
C GLY A 507 66.77 8.51 18.53
N SER A 508 67.20 7.46 19.24
CA SER A 508 66.38 6.76 20.25
C SER A 508 65.89 7.64 21.41
N ASP A 509 66.47 8.82 21.57
CA ASP A 509 66.18 9.79 22.64
C ASP A 509 65.18 10.89 22.21
N GLY A 510 64.58 10.77 21.01
CA GLY A 510 63.56 11.69 20.51
C GLY A 510 64.08 12.97 19.84
N GLY A 511 65.42 13.15 19.78
CA GLY A 511 66.08 14.18 18.98
C GLY A 511 66.24 13.74 17.52
N ALA A 512 65.94 14.64 16.58
CA ALA A 512 66.17 14.41 15.16
C ALA A 512 67.43 15.16 14.70
N THR A 513 68.29 14.46 13.96
CA THR A 513 69.52 15.05 13.41
C THR A 513 69.60 14.84 11.91
N VAL A 514 70.24 15.79 11.24
CA VAL A 514 70.56 15.72 9.81
C VAL A 514 72.06 15.89 9.65
N LEU A 515 72.66 15.17 8.70
CA LEU A 515 74.07 15.31 8.38
C LEU A 515 74.25 16.51 7.46
N VAL A 516 75.04 17.49 7.89
CA VAL A 516 75.44 18.65 7.10
C VAL A 516 76.95 18.60 6.83
N PRO A 517 77.40 19.07 5.67
CA PRO A 517 78.83 19.08 5.33
C PRO A 517 79.54 20.18 6.15
N GLY A 518 80.58 19.80 6.90
CA GLY A 518 81.53 20.75 7.47
C GLY A 518 82.48 21.34 6.41
N GLU A 519 83.28 22.33 6.80
CA GLU A 519 84.18 23.05 5.88
C GLU A 519 85.19 22.10 5.20
N GLY A 520 85.06 21.94 3.87
CA GLY A 520 85.88 21.02 3.07
C GLY A 520 85.46 19.55 3.10
N ALA A 521 84.22 19.23 3.52
CA ALA A 521 83.64 17.89 3.44
C ALA A 521 83.14 17.51 2.02
N ILE A 522 82.80 18.50 1.20
CA ILE A 522 82.34 18.34 -0.20
C ILE A 522 83.47 18.74 -1.15
N GLY A 523 83.61 18.03 -2.27
CA GLY A 523 84.56 18.36 -3.34
C GLY A 523 84.16 19.63 -4.12
N GLU A 524 85.02 20.12 -5.01
CA GLU A 524 84.76 21.33 -5.83
C GLU A 524 83.46 21.25 -6.68
N ASP A 525 82.92 20.04 -6.87
CA ASP A 525 81.71 19.77 -7.65
C ASP A 525 80.40 19.95 -6.85
N GLY A 526 80.46 20.26 -5.55
CA GLY A 526 79.27 20.57 -4.73
C GLY A 526 78.34 19.39 -4.39
N LEU A 527 78.56 18.20 -4.97
CA LEU A 527 77.67 17.05 -4.82
C LEU A 527 78.31 15.79 -4.20
N THR A 528 79.63 15.69 -4.17
CA THR A 528 80.36 14.49 -3.71
C THR A 528 81.03 14.72 -2.36
N VAL A 529 80.74 13.85 -1.38
CA VAL A 529 81.42 13.87 -0.08
C VAL A 529 82.83 13.32 -0.26
N THR A 530 83.81 14.20 -0.14
CA THR A 530 85.23 13.86 -0.32
C THR A 530 85.88 13.45 1.00
N ASP A 531 85.33 13.90 2.13
CA ASP A 531 85.78 13.52 3.48
C ASP A 531 84.59 13.25 4.42
N PRO A 532 84.24 11.97 4.65
CA PRO A 532 83.14 11.58 5.54
C PRO A 532 83.38 11.93 7.01
N SER A 533 84.63 12.19 7.43
CA SER A 533 84.97 12.50 8.83
C SER A 533 84.67 13.96 9.21
N LYS A 534 84.29 14.79 8.24
CA LYS A 534 83.94 16.21 8.42
C LYS A 534 82.44 16.48 8.29
N LEU A 535 81.61 15.43 8.36
CA LEU A 535 80.17 15.58 8.44
C LEU A 535 79.79 15.97 9.87
N GLU A 536 78.99 17.03 10.00
CA GLU A 536 78.47 17.48 11.28
C GLU A 536 77.01 17.03 11.41
N GLN A 537 76.65 16.46 12.56
CA GLN A 537 75.25 16.23 12.88
C GLN A 537 74.65 17.54 13.39
N ARG A 538 73.64 18.04 12.69
CA ARG A 538 72.87 19.21 13.12
C ARG A 538 71.53 18.76 13.66
N GLU A 539 71.22 19.20 14.88
CA GLU A 539 69.93 18.96 15.50
C GLU A 539 68.85 19.81 14.81
N VAL A 540 67.75 19.16 14.45
CA VAL A 540 66.62 19.79 13.76
C VAL A 540 65.32 19.48 14.49
N THR A 541 64.40 20.44 14.50
CA THR A 541 63.05 20.20 14.99
C THR A 541 62.15 19.80 13.82
N LEU A 542 61.67 18.57 13.81
CA LEU A 542 60.78 18.06 12.77
C LEU A 542 59.37 18.60 12.95
N GLY A 543 58.75 18.94 11.83
CA GLY A 543 57.34 19.24 11.71
C GLY A 543 56.57 18.06 11.15
N ARG A 544 55.68 18.34 10.20
CA ARG A 544 54.86 17.34 9.52
C ARG A 544 55.72 16.46 8.62
N SER A 545 55.24 15.26 8.30
CA SER A 545 55.92 14.35 7.37
C SER A 545 54.92 13.69 6.44
N ASN A 546 55.32 13.50 5.19
CA ASN A 546 54.63 12.63 4.23
C ASN A 546 55.55 11.45 3.86
N ASP A 547 55.15 10.64 2.88
CA ASP A 547 55.87 9.42 2.50
C ASP A 547 57.28 9.66 1.92
N LYS A 548 57.60 10.89 1.50
CA LYS A 548 58.87 11.22 0.81
C LYS A 548 59.71 12.25 1.55
N TYR A 549 59.07 13.20 2.23
CA TYR A 549 59.68 14.38 2.82
C TYR A 549 59.16 14.64 4.25
N VAL A 550 60.02 15.28 5.04
CA VAL A 550 59.76 15.76 6.39
C VAL A 550 59.98 17.27 6.39
N GLU A 551 59.04 18.00 6.97
CA GLU A 551 59.14 19.44 7.21
C GLU A 551 60.13 19.71 8.35
N ILE A 552 61.00 20.69 8.16
CA ILE A 552 61.93 21.18 9.18
C ILE A 552 61.43 22.54 9.69
N LEU A 553 61.06 22.60 10.97
CA LEU A 553 60.59 23.84 11.61
C LEU A 553 61.75 24.74 12.05
N SER A 554 62.89 24.15 12.41
CA SER A 554 64.09 24.87 12.83
C SER A 554 65.33 23.98 12.74
N GLY A 555 66.50 24.59 12.59
CA GLY A 555 67.80 23.92 12.50
C GLY A 555 68.42 23.90 11.10
N LEU A 556 67.67 24.24 10.05
CA LEU A 556 68.16 24.37 8.67
C LEU A 556 67.56 25.62 7.99
N ALA A 557 68.28 26.18 7.02
CA ALA A 557 67.81 27.26 6.16
C ALA A 557 67.63 26.80 4.71
N GLU A 558 66.86 27.56 3.92
CA GLU A 558 66.73 27.34 2.48
C GLU A 558 68.10 27.44 1.79
N GLY A 559 68.42 26.45 0.95
CA GLY A 559 69.71 26.35 0.27
C GLY A 559 70.81 25.65 1.06
N ASP A 560 70.57 25.28 2.34
CA ASP A 560 71.50 24.43 3.08
C ASP A 560 71.65 23.08 2.36
N THR A 561 72.87 22.55 2.34
CA THR A 561 73.14 21.22 1.78
C THR A 561 73.12 20.19 2.88
N ILE A 562 72.30 19.16 2.71
CA ILE A 562 72.23 18.00 3.59
C ILE A 562 72.86 16.80 2.89
N ILE A 563 73.36 15.87 3.69
CA ILE A 563 74.01 14.67 3.22
C ILE A 563 73.14 13.48 3.58
N ARG A 564 72.70 12.73 2.57
CA ARG A 564 72.03 11.45 2.74
C ARG A 564 73.04 10.31 2.63
N GLU A 565 73.05 9.40 3.59
CA GLU A 565 73.78 8.14 3.47
C GLU A 565 72.97 7.12 2.65
N MET A 566 73.45 6.69 1.48
CA MET A 566 72.80 5.58 0.77
C MET A 566 73.12 4.26 1.47
N THR A 567 72.21 3.79 2.32
CA THR A 567 72.26 2.45 2.90
C THR A 567 71.53 1.45 2.00
N GLY A 568 72.28 0.73 1.15
CA GLY A 568 71.81 -0.48 0.47
C GLY A 568 71.68 -0.43 -1.06
N ALA A 569 72.02 -1.55 -1.70
CA ALA A 569 72.27 -1.72 -3.14
C ALA A 569 71.06 -1.59 -4.11
N SER A 570 69.92 -1.01 -3.70
CA SER A 570 68.74 -0.85 -4.57
C SER A 570 68.56 0.56 -5.15
N SER A 571 69.27 1.58 -4.66
CA SER A 571 69.13 2.98 -5.13
C SER A 571 70.18 3.43 -6.16
N ILE A 572 71.19 2.59 -6.43
CA ILE A 572 72.24 2.88 -7.43
C ILE A 572 71.78 2.70 -8.88
N MET A 573 70.58 2.16 -9.13
CA MET A 573 70.00 2.11 -10.47
C MET A 573 69.06 3.29 -10.79
N ASP A 574 68.34 3.83 -9.80
CA ASP A 574 67.32 4.86 -10.06
C ASP A 574 67.95 6.24 -10.32
N SER A 575 69.08 6.54 -9.67
CA SER A 575 69.84 7.78 -9.91
C SER A 575 70.57 7.82 -11.26
N VAL A 576 70.84 6.67 -11.88
CA VAL A 576 71.46 6.62 -13.22
C VAL A 576 70.42 6.79 -14.34
N VAL A 577 69.15 6.47 -14.09
CA VAL A 577 68.08 6.57 -15.09
C VAL A 577 67.57 8.01 -15.25
N VAL A 578 67.70 8.87 -14.23
CA VAL A 578 67.30 10.28 -14.33
C VAL A 578 68.30 11.14 -15.13
N MET A 579 69.48 10.61 -15.47
CA MET A 579 70.49 11.30 -16.30
C MET A 579 70.72 10.65 -17.68
N GLY A 580 69.78 9.83 -18.16
CA GLY A 580 69.80 9.22 -19.50
C GLY A 580 68.99 9.97 -20.54
#